data_AF-A0A935IWZ4-F1
#
_entry.id   AF-A0A935IWZ4-F1
#
_cell.length_a   1.000
_cell.length_b   1.000
_cell.length_c   1.000
_cell.angle_alpha   90.00
_cell.angle_beta   90.00
_cell.angle_gamma   90.00
#
_symmetry.space_group_name_H-M   'P 1'
#
loop_
_entity.id
_entity.type
_entity.pdbx_description
1 polymer ?
#
loop_
_entity_poly.entity_id
_entity_poly.type
_entity_poly.pdbx_seq_one_letter_code
_entity_poly.pdbx_strand_id
1 'polypeptide(L)'
;MEERLQKLLAQAGYGSRRRCEEFIIAGRVRVNGQVATLGQKADLSVDKVTLDGKALPKAESLTYTYIALYKPRNVLSAAEGQDDRETVRDLIPLEGHLYPVGRLDFDSEGLILMTNDGGLTNKLTHPKFGHQKNIAF
;
A
#
# COMPACT_ATOMS: atom_id res chain seq x y z
N MET A 1 -4.00 -17.73 6.82
CA MET A 1 -4.04 -16.91 8.06
C MET A 1 -5.03 -15.78 7.84
N GLU A 2 -5.89 -15.51 8.81
CA GLU A 2 -6.84 -14.39 8.70
C GLU A 2 -6.15 -13.03 8.73
N GLU A 3 -6.54 -12.16 7.80
CA GLU A 3 -6.14 -10.76 7.77
C GLU A 3 -7.35 -9.83 7.64
N ARG A 4 -7.19 -8.58 8.09
CA ARG A 4 -8.24 -7.55 7.94
C ARG A 4 -8.55 -7.30 6.46
N LEU A 5 -9.83 -7.22 6.10
CA LEU A 5 -10.26 -7.07 4.70
C LEU A 5 -9.63 -5.86 4.00
N GLN A 6 -9.53 -4.71 4.68
CA GLN A 6 -8.92 -3.53 4.09
C GLN A 6 -7.42 -3.70 3.79
N LYS A 7 -6.74 -4.61 4.50
CA LYS A 7 -5.34 -4.97 4.21
C LYS A 7 -5.26 -5.84 2.96
N LEU A 8 -6.12 -6.86 2.87
CA LEU A 8 -6.19 -7.77 1.72
C LEU A 8 -6.54 -7.02 0.42
N LEU A 9 -7.51 -6.11 0.48
CA LEU A 9 -7.90 -5.25 -0.64
C LEU A 9 -6.76 -4.34 -1.08
N ALA A 10 -6.05 -3.72 -0.13
CA ALA A 10 -4.91 -2.85 -0.45
C ALA A 10 -3.75 -3.63 -1.09
N GLN A 11 -3.44 -4.83 -0.59
CA GLN A 11 -2.44 -5.71 -1.18
C GLN A 11 -2.83 -6.17 -2.59
N ALA A 12 -4.12 -6.38 -2.84
CA ALA A 12 -4.65 -6.68 -4.17
C ALA A 12 -4.66 -5.46 -5.12
N GLY A 13 -4.15 -4.30 -4.68
CA GLY A 13 -3.98 -3.12 -5.51
C GLY A 13 -5.21 -2.22 -5.62
N TYR A 14 -6.24 -2.41 -4.78
CA TYR A 14 -7.46 -1.59 -4.80
C TYR A 14 -7.30 -0.22 -4.12
N GLY A 15 -6.07 0.17 -3.77
CA GLY A 15 -5.74 1.48 -3.20
C GLY A 15 -5.32 1.40 -1.73
N SER A 16 -5.34 2.54 -1.05
CA SER A 16 -4.95 2.60 0.36
C SER A 16 -5.91 1.79 1.26
N ARG A 17 -5.45 1.40 2.45
CA ARG A 17 -6.32 0.72 3.44
C ARG A 17 -7.56 1.54 3.79
N ARG A 18 -7.44 2.87 3.89
CA ARG A 18 -8.58 3.75 4.18
C ARG A 18 -9.60 3.74 3.05
N ARG A 19 -9.14 3.86 1.80
CA ARG A 19 -10.00 3.71 0.61
C ARG A 19 -10.69 2.35 0.57
N CYS A 20 -9.98 1.30 0.98
CA CYS A 20 -10.57 -0.03 1.06
C CYS A 20 -11.64 -0.14 2.18
N GLU A 21 -11.50 0.59 3.29
CA GLU A 21 -12.54 0.69 4.31
C GLU A 21 -13.80 1.37 3.77
N GLU A 22 -13.67 2.40 2.93
CA GLU A 22 -14.81 3.04 2.26
C GLU A 22 -15.58 2.06 1.36
N PHE A 23 -14.87 1.19 0.63
CA PHE A 23 -15.53 0.13 -0.16
C PHE A 23 -16.31 -0.85 0.70
N ILE A 24 -15.78 -1.20 1.88
CA ILE A 24 -16.46 -2.08 2.83
C ILE A 24 -17.71 -1.40 3.38
N ILE A 25 -17.59 -0.15 3.84
CA ILE A 25 -18.71 0.66 4.37
C ILE A 25 -19.81 0.84 3.32
N ALA A 26 -19.45 1.02 2.05
CA ALA A 26 -20.38 1.14 0.94
C ALA A 26 -21.05 -0.19 0.53
N GLY A 27 -20.74 -1.31 1.21
CA GLY A 27 -21.32 -2.62 0.91
C GLY A 27 -20.86 -3.25 -0.41
N ARG A 28 -19.76 -2.75 -0.99
CA ARG A 28 -19.21 -3.20 -2.28
C ARG A 28 -18.36 -4.46 -2.16
N VAL A 29 -17.90 -4.76 -0.95
CA VAL A 29 -17.06 -5.92 -0.65
C VAL A 29 -17.93 -7.07 -0.14
N ARG A 30 -17.69 -8.27 -0.66
CA ARG A 30 -18.34 -9.49 -0.19
C ARG A 30 -17.32 -10.54 0.22
N VAL A 31 -17.64 -11.30 1.27
CA VAL A 31 -16.91 -12.50 1.68
C VAL A 31 -17.86 -13.67 1.59
N ASN A 32 -17.51 -14.68 0.77
CA ASN A 32 -18.34 -15.87 0.54
C ASN A 32 -19.79 -15.52 0.13
N GLY A 33 -19.96 -14.45 -0.64
CA GLY A 33 -21.26 -13.98 -1.13
C GLY A 33 -22.02 -13.04 -0.19
N GLN A 34 -21.61 -12.92 1.07
CA GLN A 34 -22.23 -12.02 2.05
C GLN A 34 -21.56 -10.65 2.07
N VAL A 35 -22.34 -9.58 2.28
CA VAL A 35 -21.80 -8.21 2.37
C VAL A 35 -20.89 -8.10 3.59
N ALA A 36 -19.68 -7.59 3.39
CA ALA A 36 -18.68 -7.46 4.44
C ALA A 36 -18.96 -6.26 5.35
N THR A 37 -18.46 -6.31 6.58
CA THR A 37 -18.53 -5.20 7.55
C THR A 37 -17.15 -4.68 7.93
N LEU A 38 -17.08 -3.41 8.36
CA LEU A 38 -15.83 -2.77 8.73
C LEU A 38 -15.13 -3.53 9.86
N GLY A 39 -13.85 -3.86 9.65
CA GLY A 39 -13.03 -4.58 10.63
C GLY A 39 -13.10 -6.10 10.51
N GLN A 40 -13.95 -6.66 9.65
CA GLN A 40 -13.98 -8.07 9.32
C GLN A 40 -12.63 -8.57 8.81
N LYS A 41 -12.34 -9.83 9.10
CA LYS A 41 -11.17 -10.56 8.61
C LYS A 41 -11.59 -11.66 7.65
N ALA A 42 -10.66 -12.07 6.80
CA ALA A 42 -10.82 -13.21 5.91
C ALA A 42 -9.46 -13.88 5.67
N ASP A 43 -9.50 -15.13 5.22
CA ASP A 43 -8.32 -15.88 4.78
C ASP A 43 -8.44 -16.21 3.29
N LEU A 44 -7.67 -15.54 2.43
CA LEU A 44 -7.74 -15.74 0.97
C LEU A 44 -7.36 -17.16 0.49
N SER A 45 -6.88 -18.04 1.38
CA SER A 45 -6.67 -19.45 1.05
C SER A 45 -7.96 -20.28 1.05
N VAL A 46 -8.99 -19.83 1.79
CA VAL A 46 -10.27 -20.56 1.96
C VAL A 46 -11.48 -19.69 1.62
N ASP A 47 -11.40 -18.39 1.85
CA ASP A 47 -12.49 -17.44 1.62
C ASP A 47 -12.44 -16.82 0.23
N LYS A 48 -13.61 -16.70 -0.40
CA LYS A 48 -13.80 -15.93 -1.62
C LYS A 48 -14.16 -14.50 -1.27
N VAL A 49 -13.18 -13.60 -1.34
CA VAL A 49 -13.40 -12.15 -1.22
C VAL A 49 -13.61 -11.53 -2.60
N THR A 50 -14.65 -10.73 -2.77
CA THR A 50 -14.92 -9.99 -4.01
C THR A 50 -15.14 -8.50 -3.73
N LEU A 51 -14.75 -7.65 -4.68
CA LEU A 51 -15.09 -6.23 -4.74
C LEU A 51 -15.86 -5.99 -6.04
N ASP A 52 -17.10 -5.50 -5.95
CA ASP A 52 -18.00 -5.29 -7.10
C ASP A 52 -18.12 -6.54 -8.01
N GLY A 53 -18.13 -7.72 -7.39
CA GLY A 53 -18.21 -9.01 -8.09
C GLY A 53 -16.87 -9.56 -8.62
N LYS A 54 -15.80 -8.75 -8.67
CA LYS A 54 -14.46 -9.21 -9.06
C LYS A 54 -13.75 -9.85 -7.87
N ALA A 55 -13.28 -11.10 -8.04
CA ALA A 55 -12.54 -11.79 -6.99
C ALA A 55 -11.15 -11.19 -6.76
N LEU A 56 -10.72 -11.15 -5.50
CA LEU A 56 -9.33 -10.82 -5.17
C LEU A 56 -8.39 -11.93 -5.68
N PRO A 57 -7.17 -11.58 -6.12
CA PRO A 57 -6.14 -12.58 -6.41
C PRO A 57 -5.81 -13.38 -5.15
N LYS A 58 -5.42 -14.65 -5.33
CA LYS A 58 -4.91 -15.46 -4.23
C LYS A 58 -3.63 -14.84 -3.67
N ALA A 59 -3.38 -15.08 -2.37
CA ALA A 59 -2.19 -14.56 -1.69
C ALA A 59 -0.87 -14.95 -2.39
N GLU A 60 -0.80 -16.17 -2.94
CA GLU A 60 0.36 -16.70 -3.67
C GLU A 60 0.63 -15.97 -4.99
N SER A 61 -0.38 -15.29 -5.55
CA SER A 61 -0.27 -14.55 -6.81
C SER A 61 0.17 -13.10 -6.60
N LEU A 62 0.39 -12.66 -5.35
CA LEU A 62 0.86 -11.32 -5.05
C LEU A 62 2.36 -11.21 -5.40
N THR A 63 2.68 -10.40 -6.41
CA THR A 63 4.06 -10.07 -6.76
C THR A 63 4.51 -8.82 -6.00
N TYR A 64 5.56 -8.94 -5.21
CA TYR A 64 6.16 -7.79 -4.54
C TYR A 64 7.15 -7.07 -5.44
N THR A 65 7.07 -5.74 -5.44
CA THR A 65 7.98 -4.84 -6.16
C THR A 65 8.75 -4.00 -5.17
N TYR A 66 10.05 -3.83 -5.38
CA TYR A 66 10.93 -3.02 -4.55
C TYR A 66 11.77 -2.11 -5.43
N ILE A 67 11.74 -0.82 -5.16
CA ILE A 67 12.44 0.20 -5.95
C ILE A 67 13.26 1.06 -5.00
N ALA A 68 14.52 1.27 -5.36
CA ALA A 68 15.36 2.31 -4.77
C ALA A 68 15.32 3.53 -5.69
N LEU A 69 14.71 4.61 -5.22
CA LEU A 69 14.55 5.85 -5.96
C LEU A 69 15.41 6.93 -5.31
N TYR A 70 16.14 7.70 -6.11
CA TYR A 70 16.69 8.97 -5.65
C TYR A 70 15.61 10.04 -5.81
N LYS A 71 15.00 10.44 -4.69
CA LYS A 71 14.00 11.52 -4.66
C LYS A 71 14.73 12.86 -4.84
N PRO A 72 14.39 13.68 -5.84
CA PRO A 72 14.89 15.05 -5.94
C PRO A 72 14.15 15.99 -4.97
N ARG A 73 14.68 17.19 -4.79
CA ARG A 73 13.98 18.28 -4.08
C ARG A 73 12.68 18.66 -4.79
N ASN A 74 11.76 19.25 -4.04
CA ASN A 74 10.47 19.75 -4.52
C ASN A 74 9.51 18.66 -5.04
N VAL A 75 9.71 17.42 -4.60
CA VAL A 75 8.81 16.28 -4.87
C VAL A 75 8.23 15.78 -3.55
N LEU A 76 6.95 15.41 -3.53
CA LEU A 76 6.28 14.89 -2.33
C LEU A 76 6.58 13.40 -2.11
N SER A 77 6.92 13.01 -0.88
CA SER A 77 6.95 11.59 -0.46
C SER A 77 5.53 11.03 -0.25
N ALA A 78 4.75 10.93 -1.32
CA ALA A 78 3.39 10.41 -1.33
C ALA A 78 3.17 9.41 -2.48
N ALA A 79 2.17 8.55 -2.31
CA ALA A 79 1.73 7.60 -3.33
C ALA A 79 0.64 8.17 -4.27
N GLU A 80 -0.09 9.19 -3.78
CA GLU A 80 -1.13 9.93 -4.51
C GLU A 80 -0.95 11.42 -4.17
N GLY A 81 -1.09 12.29 -5.16
CA GLY A 81 -1.03 13.74 -4.98
C GLY A 81 -2.29 14.28 -4.29
N GLN A 82 -2.13 15.35 -3.50
CA GLN A 82 -3.25 16.12 -2.92
C GLN A 82 -3.48 17.44 -3.65
N ASP A 83 -2.52 17.86 -4.47
CA ASP A 83 -2.51 19.07 -5.28
C ASP A 83 -1.59 18.85 -6.50
N ASP A 84 -1.27 19.93 -7.22
CA ASP A 84 -0.50 19.90 -8.47
C ASP A 84 1.00 19.59 -8.27
N ARG A 85 1.46 19.34 -7.04
CA ARG A 85 2.86 18.99 -6.78
C ARG A 85 3.13 17.54 -7.17
N GLU A 86 4.23 17.36 -7.89
CA GLU A 86 4.75 16.05 -8.27
C GLU A 86 5.08 15.21 -7.02
N THR A 87 4.80 13.92 -7.09
CA THR A 87 5.06 12.93 -6.05
C THR A 87 6.13 11.93 -6.48
N VAL A 88 6.74 11.24 -5.51
CA VAL A 88 7.69 10.15 -5.79
C VAL A 88 7.07 9.01 -6.60
N ARG A 89 5.74 8.88 -6.63
CA ARG A 89 5.03 7.91 -7.46
C ARG A 89 5.08 8.27 -8.94
N ASP A 90 5.02 9.57 -9.26
CA ASP A 90 5.00 10.09 -10.63
C ASP A 90 6.33 9.88 -11.35
N LEU A 91 7.43 9.80 -10.59
CA LEU A 91 8.78 9.50 -11.08
C LEU A 91 8.98 8.04 -11.50
N ILE A 92 7.99 7.16 -11.31
CA ILE A 92 8.13 5.71 -11.49
C ILE A 92 7.22 5.24 -12.64
N PRO A 93 7.78 4.86 -13.80
CA PRO A 93 7.01 4.44 -14.98
C PRO A 93 6.56 2.96 -14.89
N LEU A 94 6.34 2.45 -13.68
CA LEU A 94 5.80 1.11 -13.45
C LEU A 94 4.34 1.23 -13.04
N GLU A 95 3.50 0.33 -13.54
CA GLU A 95 2.12 0.23 -13.12
C GLU A 95 2.00 -0.42 -11.73
N GLY A 96 0.83 -0.26 -11.11
CA GLY A 96 0.50 -0.89 -9.83
C GLY A 96 0.58 0.03 -8.62
N HIS A 97 0.17 -0.52 -7.48
CA HIS A 97 0.01 0.19 -6.22
C HIS A 97 1.34 0.21 -5.44
N LEU A 98 2.17 1.21 -5.72
CA LEU A 98 3.44 1.47 -5.04
C LEU A 98 3.30 2.65 -4.09
N TYR A 99 3.95 2.56 -2.92
CA TYR A 99 3.98 3.64 -1.94
C TYR A 99 5.36 3.75 -1.28
N PRO A 100 5.72 4.95 -0.77
CA PRO A 100 7.02 5.17 -0.15
C PRO A 100 7.17 4.45 1.19
N VAL A 101 8.36 3.93 1.42
CA VAL A 101 8.81 3.37 2.70
C VAL A 101 9.38 4.50 3.54
N GLY A 102 8.53 5.10 4.36
CA GLY A 102 8.88 6.30 5.12
C GLY A 102 8.70 7.56 4.29
N ARG A 103 9.33 8.66 4.72
CA ARG A 103 9.17 9.98 4.12
C ARG A 103 10.49 10.74 4.16
N LEU A 104 10.74 11.52 3.12
CA LEU A 104 11.69 12.63 3.11
C LEU A 104 10.88 13.92 3.05
N ASP A 105 11.43 15.00 3.59
CA ASP A 105 10.79 16.30 3.50
C ASP A 105 10.76 16.79 2.05
N PHE A 106 9.85 17.75 1.77
CA PHE A 106 9.60 18.22 0.41
C PHE A 106 10.86 18.79 -0.25
N ASP A 107 11.63 19.56 0.52
CA ASP A 107 12.89 20.20 0.15
C ASP A 107 14.12 19.30 0.32
N SER A 108 13.96 18.09 0.87
CA SER A 108 15.02 17.09 1.00
C SER A 108 15.15 16.23 -0.25
N GLU A 109 16.35 15.74 -0.50
CA GLU A 109 16.68 14.78 -1.57
C GLU A 109 17.39 13.55 -1.02
N GLY A 110 17.43 12.48 -1.81
CA GLY A 110 18.17 11.28 -1.44
C GLY A 110 17.39 9.98 -1.64
N LEU A 111 17.88 8.91 -1.04
CA LEU A 111 17.29 7.59 -1.19
C LEU A 111 15.92 7.49 -0.51
N ILE A 112 14.92 7.08 -1.29
CA ILE A 112 13.63 6.60 -0.79
C ILE A 112 13.32 5.24 -1.42
N LEU A 113 12.85 4.30 -0.61
CA LEU A 113 12.39 3.01 -1.12
C LEU A 113 10.89 3.09 -1.44
N MET A 114 10.46 2.42 -2.50
CA MET A 114 9.06 2.30 -2.89
C MET A 114 8.69 0.82 -3.02
N THR A 115 7.51 0.45 -2.53
CA THR A 115 7.06 -0.95 -2.57
C THR A 115 5.54 -1.08 -2.49
N ASN A 116 5.04 -2.27 -2.79
CA ASN A 116 3.69 -2.74 -2.48
C ASN A 116 3.65 -3.76 -1.31
N ASP A 117 4.81 -4.05 -0.69
CA ASP A 117 4.90 -4.90 0.49
C ASP A 117 4.70 -4.10 1.79
N GLY A 118 3.50 -4.20 2.35
CA GLY A 118 3.16 -3.52 3.61
C GLY A 118 3.85 -4.12 4.83
N GLY A 119 4.23 -5.40 4.75
CA GLY A 119 4.99 -6.09 5.79
C GLY A 119 6.41 -5.56 5.90
N LEU A 120 7.13 -5.49 4.76
CA LEU A 120 8.47 -4.89 4.72
C LEU A 120 8.43 -3.42 5.11
N THR A 121 7.45 -2.67 4.60
CA THR A 121 7.30 -1.25 4.94
C THR A 121 7.23 -1.04 6.45
N ASN A 122 6.35 -1.78 7.13
CA ASN A 122 6.24 -1.69 8.59
C ASN A 122 7.55 -2.09 9.30
N LYS A 123 8.28 -3.09 8.79
CA LYS A 123 9.58 -3.49 9.35
C LYS A 123 10.60 -2.36 9.25
N LEU A 124 10.73 -1.73 8.09
CA LEU A 124 11.73 -0.68 7.86
C LEU A 124 11.38 0.66 8.51
N THR A 125 10.09 0.99 8.64
CA THR A 125 9.67 2.30 9.16
C THR A 125 9.46 2.33 10.66
N HIS A 126 9.04 1.21 11.28
CA HIS A 126 8.64 1.23 12.68
C HIS A 126 9.88 1.28 13.61
N PRO A 127 9.98 2.25 14.54
CA PRO A 127 11.17 2.46 15.37
C PRO A 127 11.63 1.24 16.17
N LYS A 128 10.69 0.39 16.62
CA LYS A 128 10.98 -0.87 17.35
C LYS A 128 11.98 -1.80 16.66
N PHE A 129 12.14 -1.73 15.34
CA PHE A 129 13.07 -2.58 14.60
C PHE A 129 14.48 -1.98 14.50
N GLY A 130 14.68 -0.71 14.87
CA GLY A 130 16.00 -0.12 15.05
C GLY A 130 16.86 0.00 13.78
N HIS A 131 16.25 0.00 12.59
CA HIS A 131 17.00 0.14 11.34
C HIS A 131 17.63 1.54 11.21
N GLN A 132 18.93 1.59 10.90
CA GLN A 132 19.67 2.82 10.71
C GLN A 132 19.24 3.56 9.44
N LYS A 133 19.30 4.89 9.51
CA LYS A 133 19.05 5.81 8.39
C LYS A 133 20.18 6.84 8.42
N ASN A 134 21.01 6.85 7.38
CA ASN A 134 22.15 7.75 7.29
C ASN A 134 21.78 8.96 6.43
N ILE A 135 22.15 10.15 6.90
CA ILE A 135 21.91 11.42 6.23
C ILE A 135 23.28 12.09 6.09
N ALA A 136 23.62 12.54 4.88
CA ALA A 136 24.80 13.35 4.63
C ALA A 136 24.45 14.83 4.80
N PHE A 137 25.35 15.59 5.42
CA PHE A 137 25.23 17.05 5.61
C PHE A 137 26.19 17.78 4.67
#